data_AF-I1Q907-F1
#
_entry.id   AF-I1Q907-F1
#
_cell.length_a   1.000
_cell.length_b   1.000
_cell.length_c   1.000
_cell.angle_alpha   90.00
_cell.angle_beta   90.00
_cell.angle_gamma   90.00
#
_symmetry.space_group_name_H-M   'P 1'
#
loop_
_entity.id
_entity.type
_entity.pdbx_description
1 polymer ?
#
loop_
_entity_poly.entity_id
_entity_poly.type
_entity_poly.pdbx_seq_one_letter_code
_entity_poly.pdbx_strand_id
1 'polypeptide(L)'
;MAGGEAQAALQAVAQSLRWTYSLLWQLCPHQGSSLVWGEGHYNGAVKTRKSTVMQPPPAEEEDDADHAARHRSRQLRELYDWLQQAGENSSGGVQTSSTTASRRPGAALSPEDLTETEWFFLMSASYSFPPGIGLIS
;
A
#
# COMPACT_ATOMS: atom_id res chain seq x y z
N MET A 1 6.92 -8.35 -15.59
CA MET A 1 5.66 -8.09 -16.31
C MET A 1 4.42 -8.38 -15.45
N ALA A 2 4.47 -9.26 -14.44
CA ALA A 2 3.29 -9.66 -13.64
C ALA A 2 2.72 -8.62 -12.64
N GLY A 3 3.53 -7.66 -12.16
CA GLY A 3 3.09 -6.70 -11.14
C GLY A 3 1.98 -5.74 -11.60
N GLY A 4 2.01 -5.35 -12.88
CA GLY A 4 1.00 -4.43 -13.44
C GLY A 4 -0.40 -5.04 -13.55
N GLU A 5 -0.50 -6.34 -13.83
CA GLU A 5 -1.78 -7.03 -13.95
C GLU A 5 -2.45 -7.21 -12.58
N ALA A 6 -1.68 -7.59 -11.56
CA ALA A 6 -2.18 -7.72 -10.20
C ALA A 6 -2.68 -6.39 -9.65
N GLN A 7 -1.95 -5.29 -9.89
CA GLN A 7 -2.36 -3.96 -9.49
C GLN A 7 -3.69 -3.54 -10.16
N ALA A 8 -3.83 -3.77 -11.47
CA ALA A 8 -5.06 -3.45 -12.20
C ALA A 8 -6.26 -4.25 -11.68
N ALA A 9 -6.09 -5.54 -11.39
CA ALA A 9 -7.14 -6.38 -10.82
C ALA A 9 -7.56 -5.93 -9.42
N LEU A 10 -6.59 -5.56 -8.57
CA LEU A 10 -6.83 -5.04 -7.22
C LEU A 10 -7.58 -3.70 -7.26
N GLN A 11 -7.24 -2.82 -8.20
CA GLN A 11 -7.97 -1.59 -8.44
C GLN A 11 -9.43 -1.87 -8.85
N ALA A 12 -9.64 -2.73 -9.86
CA ALA A 12 -10.97 -3.06 -10.37
C ALA A 12 -11.89 -3.65 -9.28
N VAL A 13 -11.38 -4.55 -8.43
CA VAL A 13 -12.19 -5.12 -7.34
C VAL A 13 -12.51 -4.08 -6.26
N ALA A 14 -11.56 -3.23 -5.90
CA ALA A 14 -11.77 -2.19 -4.89
C ALA A 14 -12.81 -1.15 -5.36
N GLN A 15 -12.78 -0.79 -6.64
CA GLN A 15 -13.76 0.13 -7.24
C GLN A 15 -15.14 -0.50 -7.36
N SER A 16 -15.25 -1.69 -7.95
CA SER A 16 -16.54 -2.36 -8.18
C SER A 16 -17.30 -2.62 -6.87
N LEU A 17 -16.58 -2.96 -5.80
CA LEU A 17 -17.17 -3.21 -4.48
C LEU A 17 -17.15 -1.99 -3.56
N ARG A 18 -16.63 -0.84 -4.04
CA ARG A 18 -16.45 0.38 -3.24
C ARG A 18 -15.72 0.14 -1.92
N TRP A 19 -14.72 -0.72 -1.96
CA TRP A 19 -13.86 -0.98 -0.82
C TRP A 19 -12.84 0.12 -0.67
N THR A 20 -12.45 0.35 0.59
CA THR A 20 -11.43 1.32 0.95
C THR A 20 -10.05 0.91 0.46
N TYR A 21 -9.75 -0.38 0.38
CA TYR A 21 -8.52 -0.89 -0.20
C TYR A 21 -8.66 -2.38 -0.53
N SER A 22 -7.70 -2.91 -1.28
CA SER A 22 -7.52 -4.33 -1.53
C SER A 22 -6.03 -4.68 -1.40
N LEU A 23 -5.74 -5.90 -0.93
CA LEU A 23 -4.38 -6.40 -0.68
C LEU A 23 -4.23 -7.78 -1.31
N LEU A 24 -3.05 -8.04 -1.86
CA LEU A 24 -2.63 -9.35 -2.33
C LEU A 24 -1.49 -9.85 -1.44
N TRP A 25 -1.71 -11.01 -0.84
CA TRP A 25 -0.69 -11.78 -0.14
C TRP A 25 -0.09 -12.81 -1.10
N GLN A 26 1.24 -12.88 -1.16
CA GLN A 26 1.95 -13.83 -2.04
C GLN A 26 2.92 -14.72 -1.25
N LEU A 27 3.17 -15.92 -1.77
CA LEU A 27 4.12 -16.85 -1.16
C LEU A 27 5.54 -16.27 -1.19
N CYS A 28 6.23 -16.29 -0.05
CA CYS A 28 7.62 -15.86 0.03
C CYS A 28 8.53 -16.75 -0.84
N PRO A 29 9.26 -16.19 -1.83
CA PRO A 29 10.09 -16.97 -2.74
C PRO A 29 11.26 -17.71 -2.07
N HIS A 30 11.72 -17.22 -0.92
CA HIS A 30 12.96 -17.67 -0.26
C HIS A 30 12.72 -18.51 1.02
N GLN A 31 11.48 -18.54 1.54
CA GLN A 31 11.12 -19.30 2.76
C GLN A 31 9.86 -20.16 2.62
N GLY A 32 9.35 -20.34 1.39
CA GLY A 32 8.51 -21.47 0.96
C GLY A 32 7.19 -21.75 1.69
N SER A 33 6.76 -20.91 2.62
CA SER A 33 5.64 -21.25 3.50
C SER A 33 4.89 -20.05 4.08
N SER A 34 5.55 -18.90 4.26
CA SER A 34 4.88 -17.69 4.76
C SER A 34 4.34 -16.82 3.62
N LEU A 35 3.11 -16.33 3.78
CA LEU A 35 2.52 -15.30 2.94
C LEU A 35 3.04 -13.93 3.38
N VAL A 36 3.53 -13.14 2.41
CA VAL A 36 4.06 -11.78 2.60
C VAL A 36 3.39 -10.80 1.66
N TRP A 37 3.50 -9.50 1.97
CA TRP A 37 2.79 -8.47 1.22
C TRP A 37 3.27 -8.43 -0.22
N GLY A 38 2.36 -8.81 -1.12
CA GLY A 38 2.63 -8.85 -2.54
C GLY A 38 2.32 -7.54 -3.22
N GLU A 39 1.04 -7.17 -3.25
CA GLU A 39 0.55 -5.96 -3.90
C GLU A 39 -0.61 -5.34 -3.10
N GLY A 40 -0.97 -4.10 -3.41
CA GLY A 40 -2.08 -3.43 -2.74
C GLY A 40 -2.61 -2.23 -3.52
N HIS A 41 -3.90 -1.95 -3.36
CA HIS A 41 -4.55 -0.76 -3.91
C HIS A 41 -5.34 -0.05 -2.82
N TYR A 42 -4.98 1.20 -2.54
CA TYR A 42 -5.69 2.08 -1.62
C TYR A 42 -6.67 3.00 -2.37
N ASN A 43 -7.92 2.98 -1.94
CA ASN A 43 -9.07 3.66 -2.53
C ASN A 43 -9.78 4.61 -1.54
N GLY A 44 -9.17 4.86 -0.36
CA GLY A 44 -9.83 5.45 0.81
C GLY A 44 -10.13 6.95 0.77
N ALA A 45 -10.15 7.56 -0.41
CA ALA A 45 -10.65 8.93 -0.62
C ALA A 45 -11.83 9.00 -1.62
N VAL A 46 -12.35 7.86 -2.09
CA VAL A 46 -13.44 7.85 -3.08
C VAL A 46 -14.81 8.00 -2.39
N LYS A 47 -15.10 9.27 -2.03
CA LYS A 47 -16.44 9.91 -2.00
C LYS A 47 -17.57 9.15 -1.26
N THR A 48 -17.54 9.11 0.07
CA THR A 48 -18.78 8.98 0.89
C THR A 48 -19.34 10.35 1.32
N ARG A 49 -19.47 11.30 0.38
CA ARG A 49 -20.43 12.40 0.53
C ARG A 49 -21.04 12.77 -0.82
N LYS A 50 -22.25 12.26 -1.05
CA LYS A 50 -23.23 12.92 -1.90
C LYS A 50 -23.65 14.21 -1.17
N SER A 51 -23.10 15.35 -1.57
CA SER A 51 -23.70 16.65 -1.29
C SER A 51 -23.47 17.55 -2.49
N THR A 52 -24.46 17.51 -3.39
CA THR A 52 -25.02 18.65 -4.11
C THR A 52 -24.08 19.83 -4.30
N VAL A 53 -23.52 19.99 -5.50
CA VAL A 53 -23.41 21.23 -6.31
C VAL A 53 -22.37 20.99 -7.42
N MET A 54 -22.82 21.14 -8.69
CA MET A 54 -22.06 21.18 -9.95
C MET A 54 -21.12 20.00 -10.25
N GLN A 55 -21.63 19.02 -11.02
CA GLN A 55 -20.86 17.89 -11.58
C GLN A 55 -20.19 18.28 -12.91
N PRO A 56 -18.86 18.20 -13.04
CA PRO A 56 -18.20 17.84 -14.30
C PRO A 56 -18.61 16.42 -14.78
N PRO A 57 -18.37 16.06 -16.06
CA PRO A 57 -18.81 14.78 -16.61
C PRO A 57 -18.22 13.58 -15.85
N PRO A 58 -19.02 12.51 -15.62
CA PRO A 58 -18.63 11.40 -14.74
C PRO A 58 -17.36 10.67 -15.18
N ALA A 59 -17.04 10.63 -16.47
CA ALA A 59 -15.86 9.94 -16.98
C ALA A 59 -14.54 10.68 -16.67
N GLU A 60 -14.55 12.01 -16.56
CA GLU A 60 -13.34 12.79 -16.29
C GLU A 60 -13.02 12.81 -14.78
N GLU A 61 -14.05 12.80 -13.93
CA GLU A 61 -13.88 12.69 -12.48
C GLU A 61 -13.38 11.31 -12.03
N GLU A 62 -13.78 10.24 -12.72
CA GLU A 62 -13.36 8.87 -12.41
C GLU A 62 -11.89 8.64 -12.79
N ASP A 63 -11.45 9.14 -13.94
CA ASP A 63 -10.04 9.00 -14.37
C ASP A 63 -9.08 9.76 -13.44
N ASP A 64 -9.44 10.99 -13.03
CA ASP A 64 -8.64 11.78 -12.09
C ASP A 64 -8.56 11.14 -10.70
N ALA A 65 -9.70 10.63 -10.19
CA ALA A 65 -9.74 9.91 -8.92
C ALA A 65 -8.91 8.63 -8.96
N ASP A 66 -8.90 7.91 -10.09
CA ASP A 66 -8.13 6.69 -10.28
C ASP A 66 -6.62 6.95 -10.38
N HIS A 67 -6.24 8.05 -11.04
CA HIS A 67 -4.88 8.54 -11.05
C HIS A 67 -4.41 8.93 -9.63
N ALA A 68 -5.26 9.62 -8.86
CA ALA A 68 -4.97 10.01 -7.49
C ALA A 68 -4.86 8.81 -6.54
N ALA A 69 -5.77 7.82 -6.64
CA ALA A 69 -5.76 6.60 -5.82
C ALA A 69 -4.50 5.75 -6.08
N ARG A 70 -4.13 5.59 -7.36
CA ARG A 70 -2.87 4.91 -7.75
C ARG A 70 -1.64 5.65 -7.24
N HIS A 71 -1.61 6.98 -7.35
CA HIS A 71 -0.52 7.78 -6.82
C HIS A 71 -0.39 7.62 -5.30
N ARG A 72 -1.52 7.68 -4.58
CA ARG A 72 -1.55 7.50 -3.12
C ARG A 72 -1.09 6.11 -2.70
N SER A 73 -1.56 5.07 -3.40
CA SER A 73 -1.13 3.68 -3.18
C SER A 73 0.38 3.53 -3.31
N ARG A 74 0.99 4.18 -4.32
CA ARG A 74 2.44 4.18 -4.53
C ARG A 74 3.19 4.87 -3.38
N GLN A 75 2.72 6.04 -2.93
CA GLN A 75 3.34 6.73 -1.81
C GLN A 75 3.31 5.92 -0.51
N LEU A 76 2.19 5.21 -0.26
CA LEU A 76 2.05 4.32 0.89
C LEU A 76 3.04 3.14 0.80
N ARG A 77 3.18 2.55 -0.38
CA ARG A 77 4.15 1.47 -0.64
C ARG A 77 5.60 1.93 -0.41
N GLU A 78 5.98 3.07 -0.97
CA GLU A 78 7.32 3.64 -0.82
C GLU A 78 7.63 3.95 0.66
N LEU A 79 6.66 4.47 1.41
CA LEU A 79 6.80 4.69 2.85
C LEU A 79 6.99 3.38 3.61
N TYR A 80 6.21 2.35 3.30
CA TYR A 80 6.35 1.04 3.93
C TYR A 80 7.75 0.45 3.70
N ASP A 81 8.24 0.47 2.46
CA ASP A 81 9.56 -0.05 2.12
C ASP A 81 10.67 0.73 2.86
N TRP A 82 10.52 2.05 3.00
CA TRP A 82 11.44 2.88 3.78
C TRP A 82 11.41 2.56 5.28
N LEU A 83 10.23 2.32 5.85
CA LEU A 83 10.07 1.94 7.26
C LEU A 83 10.68 0.57 7.54
N GLN A 84 10.48 -0.40 6.65
CA GLN A 84 11.09 -1.73 6.74
C GLN A 84 12.61 -1.63 6.72
N GLN A 85 13.17 -0.87 5.78
CA GLN A 85 14.61 -0.65 5.71
C GLN A 85 15.13 0.04 6.98
N ALA A 86 14.46 1.08 7.47
CA ALA A 86 14.88 1.77 8.69
C ALA A 86 14.88 0.86 9.94
N GLY A 87 13.92 -0.06 10.03
CA GLY A 87 13.84 -1.06 11.10
C GLY A 87 15.00 -2.06 11.08
N GLU A 88 15.33 -2.59 9.90
CA GLU A 88 16.43 -3.56 9.71
C GLU A 88 17.80 -2.97 10.10
N ASN A 89 18.02 -1.69 9.78
CA ASN A 89 19.25 -0.96 10.11
C ASN A 89 19.46 -0.79 11.62
N SER A 90 18.37 -0.86 12.39
CA SER A 90 18.36 -0.62 13.84
C SER A 90 18.54 -1.91 14.64
N SER A 91 18.31 -3.07 14.03
CA SER A 91 18.37 -4.39 14.66
C SER A 91 19.43 -5.30 14.02
N GLY A 92 20.71 -5.05 14.30
CA GLY A 92 21.70 -6.14 14.46
C GLY A 92 22.53 -6.63 13.25
N GLY A 93 23.11 -5.75 12.44
CA GLY A 93 24.15 -6.11 11.45
C GLY A 93 25.44 -5.28 11.59
N VAL A 94 26.59 -5.94 11.75
CA VAL A 94 27.93 -5.35 11.94
C VAL A 94 28.40 -4.54 10.71
N GLN A 95 28.60 -3.23 10.95
CA GLN A 95 29.64 -2.28 10.48
C GLN A 95 29.91 -2.18 8.95
N THR A 96 29.90 -1.01 8.32
CA THR A 96 31.02 -0.04 8.34
C THR A 96 30.61 1.23 7.55
N SER A 97 30.99 2.41 8.06
CA SER A 97 31.16 3.68 7.31
C SER A 97 30.14 4.02 6.20
N SER A 98 29.00 4.59 6.58
CA SER A 98 28.54 5.87 6.02
C SER A 98 27.26 6.29 6.74
N THR A 99 27.29 7.47 7.32
CA THR A 99 26.13 8.19 7.83
C THR A 99 25.23 8.55 6.64
N THR A 100 24.48 7.58 6.14
CA THR A 100 23.27 7.84 5.36
C THR A 100 22.13 7.28 6.20
N ALA A 101 21.77 8.02 7.26
CA ALA A 101 20.45 7.85 7.86
C ALA A 101 19.46 7.82 6.70
N SER A 102 18.82 6.67 6.48
CA SER A 102 17.96 6.35 5.33
C SER A 102 17.30 7.61 4.83
N ARG A 103 17.89 8.25 3.81
CA ARG A 103 17.59 9.65 3.50
C ARG A 103 16.16 9.64 3.01
N ARG A 104 15.25 10.08 3.88
CA ARG A 104 13.80 10.07 3.62
C ARG A 104 13.59 10.60 2.21
N PRO A 105 12.97 9.85 1.29
CA PRO A 105 12.68 10.37 -0.02
C PRO A 105 11.91 11.67 0.19
N GLY A 106 12.40 12.79 -0.35
CA GLY A 106 11.83 14.12 -0.05
C GLY A 106 10.36 14.28 -0.46
N ALA A 107 9.82 13.31 -1.21
CA ALA A 107 8.43 13.23 -1.65
C ALA A 107 7.61 12.12 -0.92
N ALA A 108 8.21 11.35 -0.02
CA ALA A 108 7.52 10.30 0.73
C ALA A 108 6.77 10.89 1.94
N LEU A 109 5.54 10.40 2.13
CA LEU A 109 4.65 10.79 3.22
C LEU A 109 5.32 10.63 4.59
N SER A 110 5.00 11.49 5.56
CA SER A 110 5.43 11.25 6.95
C SER A 110 4.51 10.20 7.54
N PRO A 111 5.00 9.28 8.38
CA PRO A 111 4.12 8.36 9.10
C PRO A 111 3.10 9.11 9.97
N GLU A 112 3.42 10.33 10.41
CA GLU A 112 2.51 11.22 11.17
C GLU A 112 1.41 11.87 10.31
N ASP A 113 1.58 11.91 8.98
CA ASP A 113 0.64 12.53 8.04
C ASP A 113 -0.42 11.52 7.52
N LEU A 114 -0.39 10.28 8.00
CA LEU A 114 -1.32 9.24 7.58
C LEU A 114 -2.65 9.38 8.32
N THR A 115 -3.74 9.22 7.58
CA THR A 115 -5.06 8.98 8.16
C THR A 115 -5.09 7.61 8.85
N GLU A 116 -6.05 7.41 9.77
CA GLU A 116 -6.23 6.11 10.46
C GLU A 116 -6.36 4.94 9.48
N THR A 117 -7.08 5.16 8.38
CA THR A 117 -7.31 4.12 7.37
C THR A 117 -6.08 3.80 6.54
N GLU A 118 -5.25 4.80 6.25
CA GLU A 118 -3.95 4.61 5.59
C GLU A 118 -2.97 3.89 6.50
N TRP A 119 -2.96 4.25 7.78
CA TRP A 119 -2.16 3.55 8.77
C TRP A 119 -2.61 2.09 8.92
N PHE A 120 -3.92 1.84 8.95
CA PHE A 120 -4.48 0.49 8.99
C PHE A 120 -4.14 -0.34 7.73
N PHE A 121 -4.11 0.29 6.55
CA PHE A 121 -3.65 -0.33 5.31
C PHE A 121 -2.18 -0.77 5.42
N LEU A 122 -1.29 0.10 5.92
CA LEU A 122 0.12 -0.24 6.11
C LEU A 122 0.35 -1.28 7.21
N MET A 123 -0.39 -1.19 8.31
CA MET A 123 -0.35 -2.21 9.36
C MET A 123 -0.79 -3.56 8.83
N SER A 124 -1.88 -3.60 8.07
CA SER A 124 -2.35 -4.83 7.41
C SER A 124 -1.23 -5.42 6.55
N ALA A 125 -0.55 -4.59 5.74
CA ALA A 125 0.59 -4.93 4.91
C ALA A 125 1.81 -5.50 5.69
N SER A 126 1.99 -5.15 6.96
CA SER A 126 3.11 -5.66 7.78
C SER A 126 2.93 -7.09 8.28
N TYR A 127 1.73 -7.65 8.22
CA TYR A 127 1.48 -9.02 8.68
C TYR A 127 2.08 -10.05 7.72
N SER A 128 2.62 -11.12 8.30
CA SER A 128 2.98 -12.33 7.56
C SER A 128 2.24 -13.52 8.15
N PHE A 129 1.84 -14.46 7.29
CA PHE A 129 1.01 -15.59 7.69
C PHE A 129 1.72 -16.90 7.39
N PRO A 130 2.12 -17.69 8.41
CA PRO A 130 2.60 -19.06 8.24
C PRO A 130 1.53 -19.98 7.67
N PRO A 131 1.88 -21.14 7.11
CA PRO A 131 0.89 -22.11 6.63
C PRO A 131 -0.02 -22.56 7.77
N GLY A 132 -1.33 -22.61 7.50
CA GLY A 132 -2.32 -23.14 8.44
C GLY A 132 -2.62 -22.26 9.65
N ILE A 133 -2.11 -21.02 9.71
CA ILE A 133 -2.39 -20.06 10.79
C ILE A 133 -2.89 -18.73 10.18
N GLY A 134 -4.11 -18.33 10.50
CA GLY A 134 -4.67 -17.04 10.07
C GLY A 134 -5.62 -17.15 8.87
N LEU A 135 -5.40 -16.32 7.84
CA LEU A 135 -6.21 -16.32 6.61
C LEU A 135 -6.27 -17.73 6.03
N ILE A 136 -7.48 -18.27 5.97
CA ILE A 136 -7.78 -19.64 5.55
C ILE A 136 -7.27 -19.82 4.13
N SER A 137 -6.17 -20.54 3.95
CA SER A 137 -5.80 -21.17 2.68
C SER A 137 -5.93 -22.67 2.80
#